data_AF-A0A3M1GFM1-F1
#
_entry.id   AF-A0A3M1GFM1-F1
#
_cell.length_a   1.000
_cell.length_b   1.000
_cell.length_c   1.000
_cell.angle_alpha   90.00
_cell.angle_beta   90.00
_cell.angle_gamma   90.00
#
_symmetry.space_group_name_H-M   'P 1'
#
loop_
_entity.id
_entity.type
_entity.pdbx_description
1 polymer ?
#
loop_
_entity_poly.entity_id
_entity_poly.type
_entity_poly.pdbx_seq_one_letter_code
_entity_poly.pdbx_strand_id
1 'polypeptide(L)'
;MAKPQPGRAIGSAPPVNRHEYVTIGGDAHLMQNETASEMVTIMGNAVVDGHVRNECVTIMGNVTINGSVGREVVCILGNVTVGPNAVVDGEIVSVGGQIEVHPTAIVGGEKVQVPAFGGVKLPSFAWLGQLVKEGFALGALFPFLRAWPWMVAGVLLLINLAFYLVFRRPIDACVRVLEHKPAIAFVSGILVFVLFGPLLFLLLVSVVGILIVPFLMAGTLVATICGFIAVFRYTGGQIGLQRSPLLAMIVGNVLLTALFGAPVVGIAIWMVTCLMGIGAAAAALIDSMRTESGGAVLPPPRPGPAGVPVAGGSAAAPPASGASLRAVAGDGAAALRGGGESQPAAEANAATPASAAGEKVSEGERDAASVAAGTGEALAVPVRVGFWPRLGATALDFLLIMGLLAFLNVQFLFPYVWLAYFIAFWSWRATTIGGVVLNLRIERLDGRRVDFGVAAVRALASIFSLLPAGLGFMWASWDGERQSWHDKIAGTTVVRLPRGQPLI
;
A
#
# COMPACT_ATOMS: atom_id res chain seq x y z
N MET A 1 29.81 50.97 -69.18
CA MET A 1 29.87 49.50 -69.04
C MET A 1 31.12 49.14 -68.26
N ALA A 2 30.98 48.54 -67.07
CA ALA A 2 32.05 47.82 -66.37
C ALA A 2 31.38 46.71 -65.54
N LYS A 3 31.95 45.51 -65.56
CA LYS A 3 31.33 44.26 -65.10
C LYS A 3 31.69 44.01 -63.62
N PRO A 4 30.74 43.70 -62.71
CA PRO A 4 31.08 43.36 -61.34
C PRO A 4 31.81 42.00 -61.29
N GLN A 5 32.80 41.88 -60.41
CA GLN A 5 33.53 40.62 -60.18
C GLN A 5 32.66 39.61 -59.41
N PRO A 6 32.80 38.31 -59.65
CA PRO A 6 32.01 37.29 -58.96
C PRO A 6 32.38 37.19 -57.48
N GLY A 7 31.40 36.79 -56.66
CA GLY A 7 31.49 36.80 -55.20
C GLY A 7 32.59 35.91 -54.64
N ARG A 8 33.25 36.42 -53.60
CA ARG A 8 34.16 35.69 -52.72
C ARG A 8 33.41 34.51 -52.10
N ALA A 9 33.74 33.29 -52.52
CA ALA A 9 33.20 32.08 -51.91
C ALA A 9 33.51 32.09 -50.41
N ILE A 10 32.49 31.90 -49.58
CA ILE A 10 32.65 31.69 -48.15
C ILE A 10 33.35 30.34 -48.00
N GLY A 11 34.60 30.35 -47.54
CA GLY A 11 35.40 29.14 -47.42
C GLY A 11 34.72 28.15 -46.49
N SER A 12 34.46 26.95 -46.99
CA SER A 12 34.18 25.79 -46.15
C SER A 12 35.32 25.65 -45.14
N ALA A 13 35.00 25.62 -43.85
CA ALA A 13 35.99 25.45 -42.80
C ALA A 13 36.85 24.21 -43.05
N PRO A 14 38.17 24.24 -42.76
CA PRO A 14 39.07 23.13 -43.07
C PRO A 14 38.58 21.84 -42.39
N PRO A 15 38.70 20.67 -43.07
CA PRO A 15 38.17 19.41 -42.57
C PRO A 15 38.90 18.98 -41.29
N VAL A 16 38.22 19.11 -40.15
CA VAL A 16 38.76 18.67 -38.85
C VAL A 16 38.67 17.14 -38.81
N ASN A 17 39.80 16.48 -39.02
CA ASN A 17 39.96 15.06 -38.74
C ASN A 17 40.24 14.92 -37.23
N ARG A 18 39.32 14.32 -36.49
CA ARG A 18 39.56 13.86 -35.12
C ARG A 18 39.80 12.34 -35.18
N HIS A 19 40.88 11.85 -34.57
CA HIS A 19 41.11 10.41 -34.57
C HIS A 19 40.04 9.72 -33.72
N GLU A 20 39.85 10.17 -32.48
CA GLU A 20 38.90 9.61 -31.54
C GLU A 20 38.03 10.76 -31.00
N TYR A 21 36.71 10.58 -30.94
CA TYR A 21 35.79 11.56 -30.36
C TYR A 21 35.04 10.94 -29.17
N VAL A 22 35.65 11.04 -28.00
CA VAL A 22 35.12 10.48 -26.75
C VAL A 22 34.51 11.58 -25.89
N THR A 23 33.26 11.41 -25.46
CA THR A 23 32.57 12.31 -24.52
C THR A 23 31.95 11.52 -23.38
N ILE A 24 32.12 11.99 -22.14
CA ILE A 24 31.58 11.37 -20.93
C ILE A 24 30.78 12.41 -20.14
N GLY A 25 29.50 12.13 -19.89
CA GLY A 25 28.60 13.00 -19.13
C GLY A 25 28.11 14.25 -19.87
N GLY A 26 28.18 14.26 -21.21
CA GLY A 26 27.75 15.37 -22.05
C GLY A 26 27.38 14.93 -23.46
N ASP A 27 26.64 15.76 -24.18
CA ASP A 27 26.22 15.48 -25.55
C ASP A 27 27.38 15.65 -26.55
N ALA A 28 27.44 14.74 -27.52
CA ALA A 28 28.49 14.64 -28.52
C ALA A 28 27.93 14.96 -29.91
N HIS A 29 28.42 16.02 -30.56
CA HIS A 29 27.91 16.45 -31.88
C HIS A 29 29.04 16.53 -32.90
N LEU A 30 28.97 15.65 -33.92
CA LEU A 30 29.88 15.67 -35.06
C LEU A 30 29.25 16.45 -36.22
N MET A 31 29.80 17.63 -36.52
CA MET A 31 29.30 18.52 -37.56
C MET A 31 29.55 17.96 -38.97
N GLN A 32 28.77 18.39 -39.96
CA GLN A 32 28.79 17.88 -41.35
C GLN A 32 30.17 17.98 -42.05
N ASN A 33 31.04 18.89 -41.62
CA ASN A 33 32.40 19.09 -42.14
C ASN A 33 33.49 18.41 -41.30
N GLU A 34 33.13 17.68 -40.26
CA GLU A 34 34.04 16.95 -39.38
C GLU A 34 34.07 15.46 -39.71
N THR A 35 35.24 14.86 -39.49
CA THR A 35 35.42 13.41 -39.68
C THR A 35 36.04 12.82 -38.42
N ALA A 36 35.41 11.76 -37.90
CA ALA A 36 35.90 10.98 -36.76
C ALA A 36 36.32 9.60 -37.24
N SER A 37 37.36 9.00 -36.65
CA SER A 37 37.61 7.57 -36.91
C SER A 37 36.60 6.75 -36.10
N GLU A 38 36.51 7.04 -34.81
CA GLU A 38 35.61 6.39 -33.84
C GLU A 38 34.93 7.46 -32.95
N MET A 39 33.68 7.20 -32.55
CA MET A 39 32.89 8.11 -31.74
C MET A 39 32.28 7.36 -30.56
N VAL A 40 32.66 7.71 -29.33
CA VAL A 40 32.21 7.04 -28.10
C VAL A 40 31.56 8.06 -27.17
N THR A 41 30.28 7.86 -26.84
CA THR A 41 29.54 8.76 -25.96
C THR A 41 28.98 7.99 -24.77
N ILE A 42 29.30 8.42 -23.55
CA ILE A 42 28.90 7.75 -22.31
C ILE A 42 28.09 8.73 -21.47
N MET A 43 26.84 8.38 -21.14
CA MET A 43 25.89 9.22 -20.39
C MET A 43 25.62 10.58 -21.07
N GLY A 44 25.35 10.56 -22.38
CA GLY A 44 25.01 11.73 -23.20
C GLY A 44 24.49 11.30 -24.58
N ASN A 45 23.84 12.20 -25.31
CA ASN A 45 23.31 11.91 -26.64
C ASN A 45 24.39 12.12 -27.72
N ALA A 46 24.40 11.27 -28.75
CA ALA A 46 25.29 11.41 -29.90
C ALA A 46 24.51 11.89 -31.13
N VAL A 47 24.97 12.95 -31.78
CA VAL A 47 24.43 13.46 -33.05
C VAL A 47 25.52 13.43 -34.10
N VAL A 48 25.28 12.70 -35.20
CA VAL A 48 26.25 12.45 -36.27
C VAL A 48 25.73 13.04 -37.58
N ASP A 49 26.14 14.28 -37.88
CA ASP A 49 25.88 14.93 -39.17
C ASP A 49 27.09 14.79 -40.13
N GLY A 50 28.29 14.58 -39.58
CA GLY A 50 29.54 14.32 -40.31
C GLY A 50 29.75 12.85 -40.70
N HIS A 51 31.01 12.46 -40.89
CA HIS A 51 31.39 11.09 -41.27
C HIS A 51 32.22 10.40 -40.18
N VAL A 52 31.72 9.28 -39.67
CA VAL A 52 32.45 8.33 -38.81
C VAL A 52 32.99 7.19 -39.68
N ARG A 53 34.30 6.90 -39.61
CA ARG A 53 34.91 5.86 -40.46
C ARG A 53 34.65 4.43 -39.98
N ASN A 54 34.74 4.21 -38.67
CA ASN A 54 34.55 2.91 -38.04
C ASN A 54 33.18 2.88 -37.37
N GLU A 55 33.15 2.94 -36.04
CA GLU A 55 31.99 2.69 -35.21
C GLU A 55 31.55 3.91 -34.40
N CYS A 56 30.24 3.97 -34.15
CA CYS A 56 29.62 4.94 -33.25
C CYS A 56 28.99 4.17 -32.08
N VAL A 57 29.58 4.29 -30.90
CA VAL A 57 29.16 3.60 -29.67
C VAL A 57 28.58 4.61 -28.69
N THR A 58 27.33 4.46 -28.30
CA THR A 58 26.68 5.31 -27.29
C THR A 58 26.10 4.48 -26.17
N ILE A 59 26.49 4.81 -24.94
CA ILE A 59 26.09 4.11 -23.72
C ILE A 59 25.26 5.07 -22.87
N MET A 60 24.00 4.70 -22.63
CA MET A 60 23.03 5.43 -21.81
C MET A 60 22.67 6.83 -22.35
N GLY A 61 22.37 6.91 -23.64
CA GLY A 61 21.92 8.11 -24.34
C GLY A 61 21.44 7.80 -25.77
N ASN A 62 20.75 8.74 -26.42
CA ASN A 62 20.18 8.49 -27.75
C ASN A 62 21.18 8.81 -28.86
N VAL A 63 21.07 8.13 -30.00
CA VAL A 63 21.90 8.35 -31.20
C VAL A 63 21.03 8.87 -32.32
N THR A 64 21.40 10.00 -32.91
CA THR A 64 20.78 10.52 -34.15
C THR A 64 21.83 10.57 -35.25
N ILE A 65 21.59 9.88 -36.36
CA ILE A 65 22.51 9.83 -37.49
C ILE A 65 21.83 10.49 -38.69
N ASN A 66 22.45 11.56 -39.21
CA ASN A 66 22.07 12.20 -40.47
C ASN A 66 23.20 12.10 -41.53
N GLY A 67 24.44 11.86 -41.10
CA GLY A 67 25.62 11.65 -41.94
C GLY A 67 25.94 10.17 -42.18
N SER A 68 27.23 9.82 -42.28
CA SER A 68 27.67 8.47 -42.67
C SER A 68 28.51 7.75 -41.61
N VAL A 69 28.23 6.46 -41.40
CA VAL A 69 28.95 5.57 -40.47
C VAL A 69 29.43 4.33 -41.22
N GLY A 70 30.76 4.14 -41.31
CA GLY A 70 31.37 3.15 -42.20
C GLY A 70 31.41 1.70 -41.70
N ARG A 71 31.10 1.42 -40.43
CA ARG A 71 31.06 0.05 -39.88
C ARG A 71 29.79 -0.23 -39.09
N GLU A 72 29.71 0.19 -37.83
CA GLU A 72 28.62 -0.21 -36.94
C GLU A 72 28.13 0.91 -36.02
N VAL A 73 26.88 0.80 -35.61
CA VAL A 73 26.21 1.72 -34.69
C VAL A 73 25.71 0.91 -33.51
N VAL A 74 26.35 1.07 -32.35
CA VAL A 74 25.99 0.34 -31.13
C VAL A 74 25.43 1.31 -30.10
N CYS A 75 24.15 1.17 -29.77
CA CYS A 75 23.50 1.95 -28.73
C CYS A 75 23.03 1.05 -27.58
N ILE A 76 23.53 1.31 -26.38
CA ILE A 76 23.20 0.57 -25.16
C ILE A 76 22.33 1.46 -24.27
N LEU A 77 21.10 1.02 -23.97
CA LEU A 77 20.10 1.74 -23.16
C LEU A 77 19.74 3.14 -23.71
N GLY A 78 19.52 3.23 -25.02
CA GLY A 78 19.04 4.44 -25.71
C GLY A 78 18.46 4.13 -27.08
N ASN A 79 17.75 5.10 -27.67
CA ASN A 79 17.14 4.95 -28.99
C ASN A 79 18.10 5.35 -30.11
N VAL A 80 18.00 4.67 -31.25
CA VAL A 80 18.74 4.99 -32.48
C VAL A 80 17.77 5.53 -33.52
N THR A 81 17.98 6.78 -33.94
CA THR A 81 17.19 7.45 -34.97
C THR A 81 18.08 7.69 -36.19
N VAL A 82 17.72 7.09 -37.33
CA VAL A 82 18.46 7.22 -38.60
C VAL A 82 17.66 8.11 -39.54
N GLY A 83 18.20 9.30 -39.81
CA GLY A 83 17.61 10.37 -40.59
C GLY A 83 17.63 10.15 -42.11
N PRO A 84 16.99 11.03 -42.89
CA PRO A 84 16.67 10.78 -44.30
C PRO A 84 17.87 10.67 -45.25
N ASN A 85 19.01 11.28 -44.89
CA ASN A 85 20.24 11.31 -45.70
C ASN A 85 21.32 10.36 -45.16
N ALA A 86 21.02 9.59 -44.12
CA ALA A 86 22.00 8.80 -43.43
C ALA A 86 22.40 7.53 -44.19
N VAL A 87 23.68 7.20 -44.11
CA VAL A 87 24.26 5.99 -44.71
C VAL A 87 25.03 5.23 -43.62
N VAL A 88 24.60 4.01 -43.31
CA VAL A 88 25.29 3.12 -42.37
C VAL A 88 25.71 1.89 -43.14
N ASP A 89 27.00 1.73 -43.40
CA ASP A 89 27.50 0.71 -44.33
C ASP A 89 27.44 -0.72 -43.76
N GLY A 90 27.39 -0.87 -42.42
CA GLY A 90 27.19 -2.15 -41.73
C GLY A 90 26.04 -2.13 -40.72
N GLU A 91 26.25 -2.74 -39.55
CA GLU A 91 25.17 -3.16 -38.65
C GLU A 91 24.69 -2.07 -37.68
N ILE A 92 23.42 -2.13 -37.31
CA ILE A 92 22.82 -1.28 -36.27
C ILE A 92 22.34 -2.15 -35.12
N VAL A 93 23.01 -2.04 -33.98
CA VAL A 93 22.71 -2.79 -32.76
C VAL A 93 22.14 -1.83 -31.71
N SER A 94 20.89 -2.07 -31.28
CA SER A 94 20.31 -1.38 -30.12
C SER A 94 19.99 -2.39 -29.03
N VAL A 95 20.62 -2.21 -27.86
CA VAL A 95 20.41 -3.02 -26.67
C VAL A 95 19.58 -2.23 -25.69
N GLY A 96 18.26 -2.48 -25.66
CA GLY A 96 17.35 -1.87 -24.70
C GLY A 96 16.64 -0.59 -25.13
N GLY A 97 16.79 -0.15 -26.38
CA GLY A 97 16.00 0.95 -26.96
C GLY A 97 15.27 0.54 -28.23
N GLN A 98 14.75 1.55 -28.93
CA GLN A 98 14.10 1.41 -30.24
C GLN A 98 15.02 1.87 -31.37
N ILE A 99 14.92 1.22 -32.54
CA ILE A 99 15.61 1.61 -33.77
C ILE A 99 14.55 2.17 -34.72
N GLU A 100 14.58 3.47 -34.98
CA GLU A 100 13.73 4.14 -35.96
C GLU A 100 14.57 4.52 -37.18
N VAL A 101 14.25 3.95 -38.34
CA VAL A 101 14.99 4.19 -39.59
C VAL A 101 14.09 4.86 -40.60
N HIS A 102 14.48 6.05 -41.09
CA HIS A 102 13.74 6.76 -42.12
C HIS A 102 13.72 5.95 -43.43
N PRO A 103 12.61 5.91 -44.21
CA PRO A 103 12.50 5.07 -45.41
C PRO A 103 13.51 5.36 -46.54
N THR A 104 14.19 6.51 -46.50
CA THR A 104 15.22 6.91 -47.48
C THR A 104 16.65 6.65 -47.01
N ALA A 105 16.85 6.22 -45.77
CA ALA A 105 18.18 5.93 -45.23
C ALA A 105 18.73 4.61 -45.80
N ILE A 106 20.03 4.58 -46.07
CA ILE A 106 20.71 3.39 -46.60
C ILE A 106 21.39 2.69 -45.42
N VAL A 107 20.99 1.43 -45.15
CA VAL A 107 21.61 0.58 -44.13
C VAL A 107 22.08 -0.69 -44.84
N GLY A 108 23.40 -0.92 -44.86
CA GLY A 108 24.04 -2.04 -45.55
C GLY A 108 24.03 -3.35 -44.76
N GLY A 109 24.05 -3.29 -43.42
CA GLY A 109 24.03 -4.45 -42.53
C GLY A 109 22.68 -4.78 -41.90
N GLU A 110 22.69 -5.74 -40.97
CA GLU A 110 21.52 -6.18 -40.22
C GLU A 110 21.11 -5.18 -39.12
N LYS A 111 19.83 -5.19 -38.76
CA LYS A 111 19.24 -4.36 -37.69
C LYS A 111 18.95 -5.24 -36.48
N VAL A 112 19.89 -5.32 -35.54
CA VAL A 112 19.82 -6.20 -34.37
C VAL A 112 19.26 -5.42 -33.17
N GLN A 113 17.95 -5.53 -32.96
CA GLN A 113 17.31 -4.98 -31.76
C GLN A 113 17.26 -6.03 -30.65
N VAL A 114 18.09 -5.87 -29.63
CA VAL A 114 18.08 -6.71 -28.42
C VAL A 114 17.20 -6.04 -27.36
N PRO A 115 16.05 -6.62 -26.97
CA PRO A 115 15.23 -6.05 -25.90
C PRO A 115 16.00 -6.09 -24.57
N ALA A 116 16.02 -4.98 -23.83
CA ALA A 116 16.46 -5.02 -22.45
C ALA A 116 15.58 -6.00 -21.66
N PHE A 117 16.20 -6.75 -20.74
CA PHE A 117 15.51 -7.70 -19.86
C PHE A 117 14.75 -8.83 -20.58
N GLY A 118 15.43 -9.55 -21.49
CA GLY A 118 15.05 -10.92 -21.87
C GLY A 118 13.69 -11.06 -22.57
N GLY A 119 13.24 -10.03 -23.28
CA GLY A 119 11.98 -10.05 -24.02
C GLY A 119 10.71 -9.83 -23.18
N VAL A 120 10.83 -9.53 -21.89
CA VAL A 120 9.68 -9.17 -21.05
C VAL A 120 9.21 -7.76 -21.42
N LYS A 121 8.29 -7.67 -22.40
CA LYS A 121 7.62 -6.42 -22.77
C LYS A 121 6.75 -5.93 -21.61
N LEU A 122 7.29 -5.01 -20.80
CA LEU A 122 6.48 -4.21 -19.89
C LEU A 122 5.43 -3.43 -20.71
N PRO A 123 4.15 -3.41 -20.28
CA PRO A 123 3.11 -2.70 -21.01
C PRO A 123 3.39 -1.20 -21.00
N SER A 124 3.44 -0.58 -22.18
CA SER A 124 3.71 0.85 -22.29
C SER A 124 2.52 1.67 -21.79
N PHE A 125 2.75 2.57 -20.84
CA PHE A 125 1.72 3.50 -20.32
C PHE A 125 1.37 4.65 -21.29
N ALA A 126 1.64 4.48 -22.60
CA ALA A 126 1.25 5.43 -23.64
C ALA A 126 -0.26 5.67 -23.64
N TRP A 127 -1.06 4.63 -23.34
CA TRP A 127 -2.50 4.73 -23.14
C TRP A 127 -2.89 5.75 -22.06
N LEU A 128 -2.09 5.89 -20.99
CA LEU A 128 -2.36 6.83 -19.90
C LEU A 128 -2.08 8.27 -20.36
N GLY A 129 -0.98 8.49 -21.07
CA GLY A 129 -0.66 9.79 -21.67
C GLY A 129 -1.67 10.22 -22.75
N GLN A 130 -2.20 9.25 -23.50
CA GLN A 130 -3.26 9.47 -24.49
C GLN A 130 -4.62 9.73 -23.83
N LEU A 131 -4.99 8.97 -22.80
CA LEU A 131 -6.20 9.19 -21.99
C LEU A 131 -6.19 10.58 -21.32
N VAL A 132 -5.03 11.03 -20.84
CA VAL A 132 -4.85 12.39 -20.30
C VAL A 132 -4.99 13.45 -21.39
N LYS A 133 -4.37 13.28 -22.57
CA LYS A 133 -4.44 14.25 -23.68
C LYS A 133 -5.85 14.35 -24.28
N GLU A 134 -6.49 13.23 -24.56
CA GLU A 134 -7.85 13.14 -25.10
C GLU A 134 -8.88 13.59 -24.06
N GLY A 135 -8.70 13.19 -22.79
CA GLY A 135 -9.51 13.67 -21.67
C GLY A 135 -9.40 15.17 -21.42
N PHE A 136 -8.24 15.77 -21.67
CA PHE A 136 -8.05 17.23 -21.58
C PHE A 136 -8.69 17.97 -22.76
N ALA A 137 -8.59 17.42 -23.97
CA ALA A 137 -9.14 18.02 -25.19
C ALA A 137 -10.68 17.94 -25.30
N LEU A 138 -11.31 16.90 -24.73
CA LEU A 138 -12.76 16.66 -24.83
C LEU A 138 -13.51 16.76 -23.49
N GLY A 139 -12.84 16.64 -22.33
CA GLY A 139 -13.52 16.35 -21.06
C GLY A 139 -13.82 17.54 -20.14
N ALA A 140 -13.17 18.70 -20.30
CA ALA A 140 -13.11 19.71 -19.23
C ALA A 140 -14.45 20.37 -18.82
N LEU A 141 -15.45 20.44 -19.71
CA LEU A 141 -16.81 20.95 -19.41
C LEU A 141 -17.95 20.10 -20.02
N PHE A 142 -17.63 19.17 -20.92
CA PHE A 142 -18.61 18.45 -21.75
C PHE A 142 -19.66 17.61 -20.98
N PRO A 143 -19.34 16.98 -19.82
CA PRO A 143 -20.32 16.22 -19.05
C PRO A 143 -21.46 17.07 -18.49
N PHE A 144 -21.16 18.31 -18.09
CA PHE A 144 -22.12 19.21 -17.43
C PHE A 144 -23.07 19.89 -18.41
N LEU A 145 -22.63 20.11 -19.65
CA LEU A 145 -23.37 20.85 -20.69
C LEU A 145 -24.36 20.00 -21.51
N ARG A 146 -24.32 18.66 -21.39
CA ARG A 146 -25.13 17.75 -22.21
C ARG A 146 -25.92 16.80 -21.31
N ALA A 147 -27.17 16.49 -21.65
CA ALA A 147 -28.06 15.73 -20.76
C ALA A 147 -27.74 14.22 -20.64
N TRP A 148 -27.12 13.62 -21.66
CA TRP A 148 -26.93 12.16 -21.72
C TRP A 148 -26.07 11.54 -20.60
N PRO A 149 -24.98 12.16 -20.09
CA PRO A 149 -24.19 11.59 -19.00
C PRO A 149 -24.98 11.56 -17.69
N TRP A 150 -25.87 12.54 -17.47
CA TRP A 150 -26.77 12.59 -16.32
C TRP A 150 -27.86 11.51 -16.37
N MET A 151 -28.34 11.17 -17.58
CA MET A 151 -29.22 10.00 -17.75
C MET A 151 -28.48 8.70 -17.41
N VAL A 152 -27.24 8.53 -17.88
CA VAL A 152 -26.39 7.37 -17.54
C VAL A 152 -26.10 7.32 -16.04
N ALA A 153 -25.75 8.45 -15.43
CA ALA A 153 -25.54 8.57 -13.98
C ALA A 153 -26.82 8.22 -13.19
N GLY A 154 -28.00 8.64 -13.66
CA GLY A 154 -29.28 8.28 -13.06
C GLY A 154 -29.57 6.77 -13.13
N VAL A 155 -29.31 6.13 -14.27
CA VAL A 155 -29.43 4.66 -14.42
C VAL A 155 -28.41 3.95 -13.51
N LEU A 156 -27.16 4.41 -13.46
CA LEU A 156 -26.14 3.86 -12.56
C LEU A 156 -26.51 4.07 -11.09
N LEU A 157 -27.12 5.19 -10.70
CA LEU A 157 -27.62 5.41 -9.34
C LEU A 157 -28.71 4.39 -8.97
N LEU A 158 -29.66 4.12 -9.88
CA LEU A 158 -30.68 3.08 -9.68
C LEU A 158 -30.08 1.68 -9.54
N ILE A 159 -29.09 1.34 -10.37
CA ILE A 159 -28.36 0.06 -10.27
C ILE A 159 -27.63 -0.05 -8.94
N ASN A 160 -26.88 0.98 -8.54
CA ASN A 160 -26.16 1.00 -7.26
C ASN A 160 -27.12 0.94 -6.05
N LEU A 161 -28.32 1.55 -6.15
CA LEU A 161 -29.36 1.46 -5.13
C LEU A 161 -29.93 0.04 -5.03
N ALA A 162 -30.27 -0.59 -6.16
CA ALA A 162 -30.72 -1.99 -6.18
C ALA A 162 -29.65 -2.92 -5.59
N PHE A 163 -28.39 -2.73 -5.97
CA PHE A 163 -27.26 -3.50 -5.45
C PHE A 163 -27.06 -3.26 -3.93
N TYR A 164 -27.23 -2.02 -3.45
CA TYR A 164 -27.21 -1.73 -2.01
C TYR A 164 -28.33 -2.45 -1.25
N LEU A 165 -29.54 -2.53 -1.83
CA LEU A 165 -30.66 -3.23 -1.21
C LEU A 165 -30.45 -4.76 -1.14
N VAL A 166 -29.87 -5.37 -2.17
CA VAL A 166 -29.55 -6.80 -2.20
C VAL A 166 -28.37 -7.14 -1.27
N PHE A 167 -27.30 -6.35 -1.30
CA PHE A 167 -26.03 -6.62 -0.61
C PHE A 167 -25.79 -5.72 0.62
N ARG A 168 -26.85 -5.33 1.35
CA ARG A 168 -26.76 -4.48 2.55
C ARG A 168 -25.67 -4.93 3.53
N ARG A 169 -25.68 -6.21 3.93
CA ARG A 169 -24.75 -6.75 4.94
C ARG A 169 -23.27 -6.63 4.53
N PRO A 170 -22.82 -7.09 3.35
CA PRO A 170 -21.47 -6.82 2.85
C PRO A 170 -21.10 -5.33 2.80
N ILE A 171 -22.00 -4.47 2.32
CA ILE A 171 -21.69 -3.05 2.11
C ILE A 171 -21.59 -2.32 3.46
N ASP A 172 -22.50 -2.56 4.39
CA ASP A 172 -22.42 -2.01 5.75
C ASP A 172 -21.16 -2.51 6.50
N ALA A 173 -20.63 -3.70 6.18
CA ALA A 173 -19.34 -4.16 6.69
C ALA A 173 -18.15 -3.38 6.12
N CYS A 174 -18.16 -3.10 4.81
CA CYS A 174 -17.16 -2.26 4.15
C CYS A 174 -17.17 -0.83 4.72
N VAL A 175 -18.36 -0.26 5.01
CA VAL A 175 -18.45 1.08 5.61
C VAL A 175 -17.89 1.12 7.03
N ARG A 176 -18.11 0.10 7.87
CA ARG A 176 -17.48 0.05 9.21
C ARG A 176 -15.95 0.12 9.13
N VAL A 177 -15.34 -0.52 8.13
CA VAL A 177 -13.88 -0.42 7.90
C VAL A 177 -13.49 1.01 7.52
N LEU A 178 -14.24 1.65 6.62
CA LEU A 178 -13.99 3.03 6.19
C LEU A 178 -14.16 4.05 7.34
N GLU A 179 -15.13 3.86 8.22
CA GLU A 179 -15.38 4.69 9.41
C GLU A 179 -14.26 4.61 10.44
N HIS A 180 -13.77 3.40 10.74
CA HIS A 180 -12.81 3.21 11.84
C HIS A 180 -11.34 3.21 11.38
N LYS A 181 -11.07 2.82 10.12
CA LYS A 181 -9.72 2.50 9.63
C LYS A 181 -9.51 2.90 8.14
N PRO A 182 -9.79 4.16 7.73
CA PRO A 182 -9.74 4.56 6.32
C PRO A 182 -8.34 4.40 5.68
N ALA A 183 -7.27 4.66 6.43
CA ALA A 183 -5.90 4.48 5.94
C ALA A 183 -5.57 3.00 5.63
N ILE A 184 -6.09 2.06 6.44
CA ILE A 184 -5.91 0.63 6.21
C ILE A 184 -6.73 0.17 4.99
N ALA A 185 -7.94 0.72 4.79
CA ALA A 185 -8.71 0.49 3.57
C ALA A 185 -7.96 0.98 2.31
N PHE A 186 -7.31 2.14 2.35
CA PHE A 186 -6.52 2.63 1.22
C PHE A 186 -5.28 1.74 0.94
N VAL A 187 -4.50 1.42 1.98
CA VAL A 187 -3.27 0.61 1.84
C VAL A 187 -3.58 -0.83 1.42
N SER A 188 -4.63 -1.45 1.97
CA SER A 188 -5.07 -2.78 1.54
C SER A 188 -5.58 -2.78 0.10
N GLY A 189 -6.16 -1.68 -0.37
CA GLY A 189 -6.56 -1.48 -1.76
C GLY A 189 -5.37 -1.50 -2.73
N ILE A 190 -4.33 -0.73 -2.41
CA ILE A 190 -3.06 -0.75 -3.17
C ILE A 190 -2.45 -2.16 -3.16
N LEU A 191 -2.38 -2.80 -1.98
CA LEU A 191 -1.82 -4.13 -1.84
C LEU A 191 -2.59 -5.16 -2.69
N VAL A 192 -3.92 -5.17 -2.64
CA VAL A 192 -4.75 -6.07 -3.46
C VAL A 192 -4.55 -5.79 -4.94
N PHE A 193 -4.55 -4.52 -5.37
CA PHE A 193 -4.35 -4.14 -6.78
C PHE A 193 -2.99 -4.63 -7.32
N VAL A 194 -1.91 -4.43 -6.56
CA VAL A 194 -0.55 -4.89 -6.92
C VAL A 194 -0.44 -6.42 -6.91
N LEU A 195 -1.06 -7.10 -5.94
CA LEU A 195 -0.99 -8.56 -5.81
C LEU A 195 -1.89 -9.31 -6.80
N PHE A 196 -2.98 -8.71 -7.27
CA PHE A 196 -4.00 -9.39 -8.08
C PHE A 196 -3.44 -9.88 -9.43
N GLY A 197 -2.60 -9.08 -10.10
CA GLY A 197 -1.94 -9.47 -11.35
C GLY A 197 -1.04 -10.71 -11.21
N PRO A 198 -0.02 -10.69 -10.32
CA PRO A 198 0.82 -11.85 -10.02
C PRO A 198 0.03 -13.07 -9.54
N LEU A 199 -1.02 -12.88 -8.73
CA LEU A 199 -1.89 -13.96 -8.27
C LEU A 199 -2.64 -14.64 -9.43
N LEU A 200 -3.23 -13.86 -10.33
CA LEU A 200 -3.90 -14.38 -11.52
C LEU A 200 -2.91 -15.09 -12.46
N PHE A 201 -1.72 -14.53 -12.65
CA PHE A 201 -0.68 -15.17 -13.47
C PHE A 201 -0.26 -16.53 -12.90
N LEU A 202 -0.02 -16.61 -11.59
CA LEU A 202 0.32 -17.86 -10.91
C LEU A 202 -0.83 -18.88 -11.00
N LEU A 203 -2.08 -18.44 -10.85
CA LEU A 203 -3.26 -19.28 -11.04
C LEU A 203 -3.34 -19.82 -12.48
N LEU A 204 -3.12 -18.98 -13.49
CA LEU A 204 -3.16 -19.37 -14.91
C LEU A 204 -2.06 -20.38 -15.29
N VAL A 205 -0.88 -20.29 -14.70
CA VAL A 205 0.21 -21.27 -14.89
C VAL A 205 -0.13 -22.61 -14.23
N SER A 206 -0.97 -22.63 -13.19
CA SER A 206 -1.41 -23.86 -12.53
C SER A 206 -2.65 -24.47 -13.21
N VAL A 207 -2.61 -25.77 -13.50
CA VAL A 207 -3.74 -26.50 -14.13
C VAL A 207 -5.03 -26.38 -13.30
N VAL A 208 -4.92 -26.42 -11.97
CA VAL A 208 -6.06 -26.23 -11.05
C VAL A 208 -6.56 -24.79 -11.05
N GLY A 209 -5.65 -23.81 -11.15
CA GLY A 209 -5.98 -22.40 -11.02
C GLY A 209 -6.79 -21.84 -12.17
N ILE A 210 -6.62 -22.35 -13.40
CA ILE A 210 -7.45 -21.98 -14.56
C ILE A 210 -8.95 -22.14 -14.26
N LEU A 211 -9.34 -23.20 -13.54
CA LEU A 211 -10.73 -23.43 -13.12
C LEU A 211 -11.19 -22.43 -12.04
N ILE A 212 -10.28 -21.93 -11.20
CA ILE A 212 -10.57 -21.00 -10.10
C ILE A 212 -10.64 -19.55 -10.61
N VAL A 213 -9.86 -19.18 -11.64
CA VAL A 213 -9.82 -17.82 -12.23
C VAL A 213 -11.20 -17.20 -12.47
N PRO A 214 -12.18 -17.85 -13.15
CA PRO A 214 -13.48 -17.22 -13.40
C PRO A 214 -14.29 -16.94 -12.12
N PHE A 215 -14.20 -17.82 -11.11
CA PHE A 215 -14.87 -17.62 -9.83
C PHE A 215 -14.21 -16.53 -8.99
N LEU A 216 -12.87 -16.47 -9.00
CA LEU A 216 -12.11 -15.35 -8.42
C LEU A 216 -12.46 -14.04 -9.14
N MET A 217 -12.57 -14.08 -10.48
CA MET A 217 -13.10 -13.06 -11.38
C MET A 217 -14.40 -12.44 -10.85
N ALA A 218 -15.43 -13.28 -10.75
CA ALA A 218 -16.76 -12.87 -10.29
C ALA A 218 -16.75 -12.39 -8.82
N GLY A 219 -16.01 -13.07 -7.95
CA GLY A 219 -15.90 -12.72 -6.53
C GLY A 219 -15.27 -11.35 -6.30
N THR A 220 -14.15 -11.04 -6.97
CA THR A 220 -13.51 -9.73 -6.85
C THR A 220 -14.30 -8.63 -7.55
N LEU A 221 -15.02 -8.92 -8.64
CA LEU A 221 -15.95 -7.98 -9.27
C LEU A 221 -17.06 -7.56 -8.30
N VAL A 222 -17.76 -8.53 -7.68
CA VAL A 222 -18.84 -8.25 -6.71
C VAL A 222 -18.29 -7.52 -5.48
N ALA A 223 -17.12 -7.94 -4.97
CA ALA A 223 -16.46 -7.26 -3.85
C ALA A 223 -16.12 -5.80 -4.20
N THR A 224 -15.61 -5.53 -5.41
CA THR A 224 -15.29 -4.18 -5.88
C THR A 224 -16.53 -3.30 -5.98
N ILE A 225 -17.65 -3.83 -6.51
CA ILE A 225 -18.93 -3.10 -6.57
C ILE A 225 -19.42 -2.76 -5.16
N CYS A 226 -19.43 -3.74 -4.24
CA CYS A 226 -19.79 -3.53 -2.83
C CYS A 226 -18.91 -2.46 -2.16
N GLY A 227 -17.60 -2.50 -2.41
CA GLY A 227 -16.63 -1.53 -1.90
C GLY A 227 -16.87 -0.12 -2.44
N PHE A 228 -17.16 0.03 -3.73
CA PHE A 228 -17.44 1.32 -4.37
C PHE A 228 -18.72 1.96 -3.81
N ILE A 229 -19.79 1.17 -3.65
CA ILE A 229 -21.04 1.61 -3.01
C ILE A 229 -20.81 1.97 -1.52
N ALA A 230 -19.92 1.25 -0.84
CA ALA A 230 -19.54 1.59 0.53
C ALA A 230 -18.86 2.96 0.62
N VAL A 231 -17.98 3.33 -0.33
CA VAL A 231 -17.39 4.67 -0.38
C VAL A 231 -18.46 5.74 -0.63
N PHE A 232 -19.41 5.52 -1.54
CA PHE A 232 -20.55 6.44 -1.71
C PHE A 232 -21.33 6.65 -0.40
N ARG A 233 -21.73 5.58 0.29
CA ARG A 233 -22.45 5.65 1.57
C ARG A 233 -21.62 6.31 2.67
N TYR A 234 -20.33 6.02 2.74
CA TYR A 234 -19.40 6.65 3.69
C TYR A 234 -19.31 8.16 3.46
N THR A 235 -19.06 8.60 2.22
CA THR A 235 -18.92 10.03 1.88
C THR A 235 -20.20 10.81 2.18
N GLY A 236 -21.39 10.29 1.86
CA GLY A 236 -22.63 10.96 2.24
C GLY A 236 -22.92 10.93 3.75
N GLY A 237 -22.42 9.90 4.47
CA GLY A 237 -22.50 9.81 5.93
C GLY A 237 -21.70 10.90 6.65
N GLN A 238 -20.56 11.33 6.07
CA GLN A 238 -19.76 12.45 6.60
C GLN A 238 -20.48 13.80 6.55
N ILE A 239 -21.51 13.95 5.71
CA ILE A 239 -22.31 15.18 5.54
C ILE A 239 -23.47 15.21 6.55
N GLY A 240 -23.36 14.48 7.67
CA GLY A 240 -24.36 14.43 8.75
C GLY A 240 -25.56 13.49 8.49
N LEU A 241 -25.57 12.75 7.38
CA LEU A 241 -26.70 11.88 6.98
C LEU A 241 -26.67 10.48 7.64
N GLN A 242 -25.93 10.31 8.74
CA GLN A 242 -25.72 9.01 9.40
C GLN A 242 -27.02 8.32 9.85
N ARG A 243 -28.10 9.07 10.12
CA ARG A 243 -29.40 8.52 10.53
C ARG A 243 -30.15 7.78 9.40
N SER A 244 -29.78 8.01 8.14
CA SER A 244 -30.52 7.51 6.97
C SER A 244 -29.54 6.91 5.94
N PRO A 245 -29.14 5.62 6.09
CA PRO A 245 -28.06 5.03 5.28
C PRO A 245 -28.35 5.00 3.78
N LEU A 246 -29.63 4.91 3.38
CA LEU A 246 -30.06 5.03 1.98
C LEU A 246 -29.84 6.45 1.44
N LEU A 247 -30.20 7.48 2.21
CA LEU A 247 -30.04 8.87 1.82
C LEU A 247 -28.55 9.26 1.75
N ALA A 248 -27.76 8.79 2.72
CA ALA A 248 -26.30 8.91 2.69
C ALA A 248 -25.69 8.29 1.42
N MET A 249 -26.12 7.08 1.04
CA MET A 249 -25.68 6.45 -0.21
C MET A 249 -26.06 7.26 -1.45
N ILE A 250 -27.31 7.75 -1.54
CA ILE A 250 -27.78 8.54 -2.69
C ILE A 250 -27.01 9.87 -2.80
N VAL A 251 -26.92 10.63 -1.71
CA VAL A 251 -26.24 11.94 -1.68
C VAL A 251 -24.75 11.80 -1.96
N GLY A 252 -24.08 10.79 -1.37
CA GLY A 252 -22.67 10.55 -1.61
C GLY A 252 -22.37 10.08 -3.05
N ASN A 253 -23.26 9.30 -3.66
CA ASN A 253 -23.15 8.91 -5.07
C ASN A 253 -23.32 10.11 -6.02
N VAL A 254 -24.36 10.93 -5.81
CA VAL A 254 -24.57 12.17 -6.59
C VAL A 254 -23.37 13.11 -6.46
N LEU A 255 -22.87 13.32 -5.24
CA LEU A 255 -21.72 14.19 -4.97
C LEU A 255 -20.45 13.69 -5.66
N LEU A 256 -20.09 12.42 -5.48
CA LEU A 256 -18.87 11.86 -6.08
C LEU A 256 -18.98 11.78 -7.61
N THR A 257 -20.16 11.47 -8.16
CA THR A 257 -20.39 11.46 -9.62
C THR A 257 -20.25 12.86 -10.23
N ALA A 258 -20.77 13.90 -9.57
CA ALA A 258 -20.54 15.27 -10.00
C ALA A 258 -19.04 15.65 -9.93
N LEU A 259 -18.35 15.21 -8.88
CA LEU A 259 -16.94 15.51 -8.65
C LEU A 259 -16.00 14.75 -9.62
N PHE A 260 -16.37 13.55 -10.07
CA PHE A 260 -15.69 12.81 -11.13
C PHE A 260 -15.76 13.51 -12.50
N GLY A 261 -16.73 14.42 -12.70
CA GLY A 261 -16.83 15.23 -13.92
C GLY A 261 -15.73 16.29 -14.07
N ALA A 262 -15.01 16.63 -12.99
CA ALA A 262 -13.95 17.64 -13.04
C ALA A 262 -12.67 17.09 -13.70
N PRO A 263 -12.05 17.81 -14.67
CA PRO A 263 -10.81 17.36 -15.31
C PRO A 263 -9.66 17.26 -14.29
N VAL A 264 -8.82 16.22 -14.44
CA VAL A 264 -7.69 15.85 -13.53
C VAL A 264 -8.13 15.47 -12.11
N VAL A 265 -8.84 16.35 -11.41
CA VAL A 265 -9.34 16.15 -10.04
C VAL A 265 -10.29 14.96 -9.98
N GLY A 266 -11.21 14.83 -10.94
CA GLY A 266 -12.12 13.69 -11.02
C GLY A 266 -11.41 12.36 -11.21
N ILE A 267 -10.33 12.33 -12.00
CA ILE A 267 -9.51 11.12 -12.21
C ILE A 267 -8.80 10.73 -10.90
N ALA A 268 -8.21 11.71 -10.18
CA ALA A 268 -7.56 11.46 -8.91
C ALA A 268 -8.53 10.93 -7.84
N ILE A 269 -9.70 11.54 -7.72
CA ILE A 269 -10.73 11.13 -6.75
C ILE A 269 -11.32 9.77 -7.14
N TRP A 270 -11.51 9.49 -8.43
CA TRP A 270 -11.93 8.18 -8.93
C TRP A 270 -10.92 7.08 -8.56
N MET A 271 -9.62 7.31 -8.80
CA MET A 271 -8.56 6.35 -8.41
C MET A 271 -8.55 6.10 -6.89
N VAL A 272 -8.64 7.15 -6.07
CA VAL A 272 -8.72 7.01 -4.60
C VAL A 272 -9.97 6.24 -4.19
N THR A 273 -11.12 6.52 -4.80
CA THR A 273 -12.40 5.81 -4.55
C THR A 273 -12.28 4.33 -4.91
N CYS A 274 -11.66 3.99 -6.05
CA CYS A 274 -11.42 2.60 -6.44
C CYS A 274 -10.50 1.87 -5.46
N LEU A 275 -9.37 2.47 -5.07
CA LEU A 275 -8.44 1.88 -4.10
C LEU A 275 -9.10 1.68 -2.74
N MET A 276 -9.76 2.70 -2.20
CA MET A 276 -10.48 2.60 -0.92
C MET A 276 -11.62 1.58 -0.98
N GLY A 277 -12.35 1.48 -2.09
CA GLY A 277 -13.42 0.50 -2.28
C GLY A 277 -12.90 -0.93 -2.27
N ILE A 278 -11.91 -1.25 -3.11
CA ILE A 278 -11.29 -2.59 -3.19
C ILE A 278 -10.72 -3.00 -1.81
N GLY A 279 -10.00 -2.11 -1.15
CA GLY A 279 -9.38 -2.42 0.14
C GLY A 279 -10.36 -2.50 1.31
N ALA A 280 -11.42 -1.68 1.32
CA ALA A 280 -12.51 -1.83 2.29
C ALA A 280 -13.21 -3.17 2.15
N ALA A 281 -13.46 -3.63 0.92
CA ALA A 281 -14.05 -4.94 0.65
C ALA A 281 -13.13 -6.10 1.07
N ALA A 282 -11.83 -6.01 0.76
CA ALA A 282 -10.84 -7.00 1.17
C ALA A 282 -10.67 -7.08 2.69
N ALA A 283 -10.59 -5.94 3.37
CA ALA A 283 -10.50 -5.87 4.82
C ALA A 283 -11.78 -6.39 5.51
N ALA A 284 -12.97 -6.05 4.99
CA ALA A 284 -14.24 -6.57 5.50
C ALA A 284 -14.36 -8.10 5.35
N LEU A 285 -13.87 -8.67 4.24
CA LEU A 285 -13.80 -10.11 4.04
C LEU A 285 -12.84 -10.79 5.02
N ILE A 286 -11.66 -10.21 5.25
CA ILE A 286 -10.69 -10.71 6.22
C ILE A 286 -11.27 -10.72 7.64
N ASP A 287 -11.98 -9.66 8.04
CA ASP A 287 -12.62 -9.57 9.36
C ASP A 287 -13.84 -10.49 9.50
N SER A 288 -14.60 -10.77 8.41
CA SER A 288 -15.67 -11.78 8.47
C SER A 288 -15.11 -13.19 8.69
N MET A 289 -14.05 -13.57 7.96
CA MET A 289 -13.37 -14.87 8.15
C MET A 289 -12.78 -15.03 9.55
N ARG A 290 -12.30 -13.94 10.17
CA ARG A 290 -11.79 -13.92 11.55
C ARG A 290 -12.91 -14.15 12.57
N THR A 291 -14.07 -13.52 12.37
CA THR A 291 -15.24 -13.70 13.24
C THR A 291 -15.72 -15.16 13.23
N GLU A 292 -15.82 -15.78 12.06
CA GLU A 292 -16.22 -17.20 11.93
C GLU A 292 -15.18 -18.14 12.58
N SER A 293 -13.88 -17.86 12.39
CA SER A 293 -12.80 -18.63 13.03
C SER A 293 -12.75 -18.50 14.56
N GLY A 294 -13.36 -17.47 15.14
CA GLY A 294 -13.43 -17.22 16.59
C GLY A 294 -14.71 -17.74 17.25
N GLY A 295 -15.69 -18.20 16.46
CA GLY A 295 -17.02 -18.60 16.95
C GLY A 295 -17.08 -19.93 17.70
N ALA A 296 -15.98 -20.69 17.77
CA ALA A 296 -15.89 -21.96 18.51
C ALA A 296 -15.73 -21.76 20.03
N VAL A 297 -16.54 -20.87 20.61
CA VAL A 297 -16.70 -20.76 22.07
C VAL A 297 -17.66 -21.86 22.50
N LEU A 298 -17.22 -22.72 23.42
CA LEU A 298 -18.05 -23.76 24.02
C LEU A 298 -19.36 -23.15 24.57
N PRO A 299 -20.52 -23.81 24.41
CA PRO A 299 -21.74 -23.33 25.04
C PRO A 299 -21.51 -23.20 26.55
N PRO A 300 -22.05 -22.16 27.21
CA PRO A 300 -21.88 -21.99 28.65
C PRO A 300 -22.34 -23.26 29.37
N PRO A 301 -21.63 -23.69 30.44
CA PRO A 301 -21.99 -24.89 31.17
C PRO A 301 -23.45 -24.74 31.62
N ARG A 302 -24.29 -25.71 31.24
CA ARG A 302 -25.67 -25.77 31.71
C ARG A 302 -25.64 -25.71 33.23
N PRO A 303 -26.47 -24.88 33.89
CA PRO A 303 -26.59 -24.94 35.34
C PRO A 303 -26.91 -26.40 35.71
N GLY A 304 -26.09 -26.98 36.57
CA GLY A 304 -26.29 -28.33 37.06
C GLY A 304 -27.67 -28.46 37.72
N PRO A 305 -28.27 -29.67 37.75
CA PRO A 305 -29.56 -29.87 38.39
C PRO A 305 -29.53 -29.31 39.81
N ALA A 306 -30.50 -28.45 40.12
CA ALA A 306 -30.57 -27.79 41.42
C ALA A 306 -30.51 -28.82 42.55
N GLY A 307 -29.73 -28.51 43.58
CA GLY A 307 -29.58 -29.38 44.75
C GLY A 307 -30.95 -29.72 45.35
N VAL A 308 -31.12 -31.01 45.67
CA VAL A 308 -32.36 -31.53 46.25
C VAL A 308 -32.73 -30.74 47.52
N PRO A 309 -33.94 -30.16 47.62
CA PRO A 309 -34.37 -29.52 48.85
C PRO A 309 -34.63 -30.59 49.92
N VAL A 310 -33.80 -30.59 50.96
CA VAL A 310 -34.00 -31.43 52.15
C VAL A 310 -35.20 -30.88 52.93
N ALA A 311 -36.21 -31.71 53.13
CA ALA A 311 -37.43 -31.34 53.85
C ALA A 311 -37.35 -31.66 55.35
N GLY A 312 -37.80 -30.72 56.18
CA GLY A 312 -37.98 -30.87 57.64
C GLY A 312 -37.52 -29.62 58.41
N GLY A 313 -38.37 -28.91 59.16
CA GLY A 313 -39.81 -29.07 59.38
C GLY A 313 -40.44 -27.84 60.08
N SER A 314 -41.74 -27.95 60.38
CA SER A 314 -42.64 -27.02 61.12
C SER A 314 -41.98 -26.05 62.14
N ALA A 315 -42.45 -24.82 62.39
CA ALA A 315 -43.77 -24.18 62.21
C ALA A 315 -43.59 -22.65 61.90
N ALA A 316 -44.56 -21.72 61.91
CA ALA A 316 -45.98 -21.69 62.33
C ALA A 316 -46.85 -20.75 61.43
N ALA A 317 -47.72 -19.89 62.01
CA ALA A 317 -48.71 -19.07 61.29
C ALA A 317 -48.78 -17.58 61.80
N PRO A 318 -49.47 -16.66 61.08
CA PRO A 318 -49.32 -15.19 61.18
C PRO A 318 -50.42 -14.48 62.03
N PRO A 319 -50.60 -13.13 61.98
CA PRO A 319 -51.50 -12.55 60.95
C PRO A 319 -51.20 -11.11 60.42
N ALA A 320 -51.65 -10.89 59.17
CA ALA A 320 -52.41 -9.74 58.59
C ALA A 320 -52.12 -8.28 59.07
N SER A 321 -51.83 -7.30 58.21
CA SER A 321 -52.74 -6.58 57.28
C SER A 321 -52.09 -5.19 57.00
N GLY A 322 -52.46 -4.35 56.03
CA GLY A 322 -53.52 -4.39 55.02
C GLY A 322 -53.25 -3.39 53.88
N ALA A 323 -54.21 -3.22 52.97
CA ALA A 323 -54.04 -2.47 51.71
C ALA A 323 -54.23 -0.94 51.83
N SER A 324 -53.69 -0.18 50.86
CA SER A 324 -54.52 0.70 50.02
C SER A 324 -53.73 1.41 48.90
N LEU A 325 -54.42 1.66 47.78
CA LEU A 325 -53.96 2.44 46.62
C LEU A 325 -54.53 3.86 46.68
N ARG A 326 -53.72 4.87 46.31
CA ARG A 326 -54.11 6.16 45.67
C ARG A 326 -52.80 6.87 45.27
N ALA A 327 -52.47 7.21 44.03
CA ALA A 327 -53.18 7.81 42.89
C ALA A 327 -53.11 9.36 42.84
N VAL A 328 -52.37 9.83 41.83
CA VAL A 328 -52.64 11.01 40.96
C VAL A 328 -52.31 12.44 41.46
N ALA A 329 -51.28 13.00 40.78
CA ALA A 329 -51.10 14.36 40.23
C ALA A 329 -51.21 15.63 41.11
N GLY A 330 -50.51 16.68 40.67
CA GLY A 330 -50.70 18.06 41.17
C GLY A 330 -49.48 18.97 40.99
N ASP A 331 -49.37 19.58 39.80
CA ASP A 331 -48.65 20.79 39.39
C ASP A 331 -47.81 21.64 40.39
N GLY A 332 -46.77 22.28 39.82
CA GLY A 332 -46.74 23.75 39.88
C GLY A 332 -45.50 24.44 40.48
N ALA A 333 -44.70 25.06 39.59
CA ALA A 333 -44.10 26.41 39.72
C ALA A 333 -43.44 26.82 41.06
N ALA A 334 -42.11 27.08 41.10
CA ALA A 334 -41.50 28.41 40.90
C ALA A 334 -41.78 29.43 42.04
N ALA A 335 -40.86 30.29 42.50
CA ALA A 335 -39.42 30.52 42.30
C ALA A 335 -38.97 31.57 43.37
N LEU A 336 -37.74 32.14 43.24
CA LEU A 336 -37.28 33.39 43.91
C LEU A 336 -36.96 33.26 45.43
N ARG A 337 -36.01 34.00 46.05
CA ARG A 337 -34.79 34.72 45.59
C ARG A 337 -33.99 35.19 46.83
N GLY A 338 -32.65 35.15 46.77
CA GLY A 338 -31.75 35.95 47.64
C GLY A 338 -31.68 35.55 49.13
N GLY A 339 -30.64 35.92 49.88
CA GLY A 339 -29.38 36.59 49.52
C GLY A 339 -28.62 37.10 50.76
N GLY A 340 -27.29 37.13 50.70
CA GLY A 340 -26.41 37.61 51.80
C GLY A 340 -26.23 36.62 52.98
N GLU A 341 -25.19 36.71 53.81
CA GLU A 341 -23.95 37.49 53.71
C GLU A 341 -22.86 36.96 54.70
N SER A 342 -21.59 37.24 54.42
CA SER A 342 -20.43 37.33 55.35
C SER A 342 -20.18 36.28 56.47
N GLN A 343 -19.08 35.52 56.31
CA GLN A 343 -18.12 35.18 57.40
C GLN A 343 -17.27 36.44 57.76
N PRO A 344 -16.66 36.59 58.97
CA PRO A 344 -15.34 35.97 59.26
C PRO A 344 -15.01 35.70 60.77
N ALA A 345 -13.73 35.43 61.06
CA ALA A 345 -13.03 35.15 62.35
C ALA A 345 -13.17 33.69 62.85
N ALA A 346 -12.09 32.90 62.97
CA ALA A 346 -10.93 32.98 63.88
C ALA A 346 -11.32 32.65 65.34
N GLU A 347 -10.56 31.91 66.16
CA GLU A 347 -9.19 31.36 66.10
C GLU A 347 -9.08 30.28 67.21
N ALA A 348 -8.19 29.27 67.11
CA ALA A 348 -7.43 28.69 68.26
C ALA A 348 -6.80 27.29 68.00
N ASN A 349 -5.48 27.26 68.20
CA ASN A 349 -4.68 26.19 68.81
C ASN A 349 -4.40 24.86 68.07
N ALA A 350 -3.17 24.79 67.58
CA ALA A 350 -2.43 23.56 67.34
C ALA A 350 -1.87 22.95 68.64
N ALA A 351 -1.72 21.62 68.69
CA ALA A 351 -0.53 20.91 69.20
C ALA A 351 -0.71 19.36 69.16
N THR A 352 0.01 18.70 68.27
CA THR A 352 0.37 17.26 68.32
C THR A 352 1.42 17.05 69.46
N PRO A 353 1.72 15.84 70.00
CA PRO A 353 1.63 14.55 69.30
C PRO A 353 1.35 13.23 70.09
N ALA A 354 1.20 12.16 69.29
CA ALA A 354 1.65 10.77 69.52
C ALA A 354 1.07 9.93 70.69
N SER A 355 0.27 8.90 70.35
CA SER A 355 0.74 7.49 70.26
C SER A 355 -0.28 6.43 70.76
N ALA A 356 -0.36 5.34 69.99
CA ALA A 356 -0.77 3.97 70.35
C ALA A 356 -2.27 3.60 70.53
N ALA A 357 -2.54 2.36 70.08
CA ALA A 357 -3.80 1.60 70.08
C ALA A 357 -4.96 2.17 69.19
N GLY A 358 -5.44 1.48 68.15
CA GLY A 358 -5.02 0.20 67.57
C GLY A 358 -6.21 -0.68 67.17
N GLU A 359 -6.90 -0.35 66.08
CA GLU A 359 -8.03 -1.14 65.57
C GLU A 359 -7.67 -1.79 64.23
N LYS A 360 -7.72 -3.13 64.18
CA LYS A 360 -7.33 -3.94 63.01
C LYS A 360 -8.53 -4.17 62.09
N VAL A 361 -8.49 -3.66 60.86
CA VAL A 361 -9.41 -4.08 59.78
C VAL A 361 -8.64 -4.33 58.48
N SER A 362 -8.53 -5.62 58.15
CA SER A 362 -8.18 -6.25 56.86
C SER A 362 -7.57 -5.39 55.73
N GLU A 363 -6.23 -5.35 55.66
CA GLU A 363 -5.50 -5.04 54.40
C GLU A 363 -5.54 -6.22 53.41
N GLY A 364 -5.56 -7.47 53.91
CA GLY A 364 -5.45 -8.68 53.09
C GLY A 364 -6.56 -8.89 52.05
N GLU A 365 -7.74 -8.29 52.21
CA GLU A 365 -8.82 -8.38 51.21
C GLU A 365 -8.65 -7.39 50.05
N ARG A 366 -7.93 -6.28 50.25
CA ARG A 366 -7.63 -5.33 49.16
C ARG A 366 -6.46 -5.80 48.32
N ASP A 367 -5.49 -6.46 48.93
CA ASP A 367 -4.39 -7.11 48.20
C ASP A 367 -4.88 -8.36 47.45
N ALA A 368 -5.76 -9.17 48.06
CA ALA A 368 -6.40 -10.27 47.33
C ALA A 368 -7.24 -9.77 46.14
N ALA A 369 -7.98 -8.66 46.29
CA ALA A 369 -8.78 -8.07 45.21
C ALA A 369 -7.91 -7.40 44.11
N SER A 370 -6.81 -6.73 44.47
CA SER A 370 -5.90 -6.11 43.49
C SER A 370 -5.08 -7.17 42.72
N VAL A 371 -4.66 -8.24 43.39
CA VAL A 371 -4.01 -9.40 42.76
C VAL A 371 -5.00 -10.21 41.91
N ALA A 372 -6.26 -10.38 42.34
CA ALA A 372 -7.29 -11.05 41.54
C ALA A 372 -7.71 -10.23 40.31
N ALA A 373 -7.78 -8.90 40.42
CA ALA A 373 -8.00 -8.03 39.27
C ALA A 373 -6.79 -7.96 38.31
N GLY A 374 -5.57 -8.16 38.83
CA GLY A 374 -4.32 -8.20 38.06
C GLY A 374 -3.94 -9.55 37.46
N THR A 375 -4.67 -10.64 37.76
CA THR A 375 -4.36 -12.01 37.26
C THR A 375 -5.31 -12.50 36.16
N GLY A 376 -6.29 -11.68 35.76
CA GLY A 376 -7.11 -11.91 34.55
C GLY A 376 -6.39 -11.59 33.24
N GLU A 377 -5.32 -10.79 33.27
CA GLU A 377 -4.41 -10.60 32.13
C GLU A 377 -3.37 -11.73 32.12
N ALA A 378 -3.82 -12.94 31.79
CA ALA A 378 -2.94 -14.07 31.59
C ALA A 378 -1.88 -13.69 30.55
N LEU A 379 -0.61 -13.68 30.97
CA LEU A 379 0.57 -13.52 30.13
C LEU A 379 0.53 -14.60 29.03
N ALA A 380 -0.08 -14.26 27.90
CA ALA A 380 -0.20 -15.13 26.75
C ALA A 380 1.19 -15.28 26.13
N VAL A 381 1.95 -16.27 26.62
CA VAL A 381 3.33 -16.57 26.21
C VAL A 381 3.35 -16.57 24.68
N PRO A 382 3.97 -15.56 24.05
CA PRO A 382 3.64 -15.23 22.67
C PRO A 382 4.23 -16.30 21.76
N VAL A 383 3.36 -16.97 21.00
CA VAL A 383 3.68 -18.26 20.38
C VAL A 383 4.75 -18.06 19.31
N ARG A 384 5.92 -18.66 19.52
CA ARG A 384 7.06 -18.55 18.58
C ARG A 384 6.74 -19.19 17.24
N VAL A 385 7.21 -18.55 16.18
CA VAL A 385 6.75 -18.80 14.81
C VAL A 385 7.86 -19.43 13.99
N GLY A 386 7.55 -20.57 13.36
CA GLY A 386 8.47 -21.24 12.45
C GLY A 386 8.59 -20.55 11.08
N PHE A 387 9.24 -21.21 10.12
CA PHE A 387 9.56 -20.63 8.81
C PHE A 387 8.35 -20.13 8.00
N TRP A 388 7.31 -20.96 7.79
CA TRP A 388 6.26 -20.69 6.80
C TRP A 388 5.53 -19.34 6.97
N PRO A 389 5.09 -18.91 8.17
CA PRO A 389 4.45 -17.60 8.31
C PRO A 389 5.44 -16.44 8.17
N ARG A 390 6.73 -16.64 8.52
CA ARG A 390 7.78 -15.63 8.29
C ARG A 390 7.99 -15.44 6.78
N LEU A 391 8.09 -16.53 6.02
CA LEU A 391 8.18 -16.50 4.56
C LEU A 391 6.98 -15.77 3.95
N GLY A 392 5.76 -16.03 4.44
CA GLY A 392 4.56 -15.33 3.99
C GLY A 392 4.61 -13.81 4.25
N ALA A 393 5.12 -13.37 5.41
CA ALA A 393 5.29 -11.95 5.71
C ALA A 393 6.34 -11.31 4.79
N THR A 394 7.51 -11.95 4.65
CA THR A 394 8.59 -11.46 3.79
C THR A 394 8.18 -11.44 2.31
N ALA A 395 7.34 -12.37 1.85
CA ALA A 395 6.80 -12.36 0.49
C ALA A 395 5.82 -11.19 0.26
N LEU A 396 4.99 -10.84 1.24
CA LEU A 396 4.14 -9.64 1.19
C LEU A 396 4.98 -8.36 1.16
N ASP A 397 6.02 -8.27 2.00
CA ASP A 397 6.96 -7.14 2.00
C ASP A 397 7.71 -7.04 0.65
N PHE A 398 8.10 -8.17 0.06
CA PHE A 398 8.76 -8.23 -1.25
C PHE A 398 7.87 -7.69 -2.37
N LEU A 399 6.62 -8.15 -2.44
CA LEU A 399 5.69 -7.74 -3.49
C LEU A 399 5.29 -6.26 -3.33
N LEU A 400 5.20 -5.75 -2.10
CA LEU A 400 4.98 -4.33 -1.82
C LEU A 400 6.16 -3.46 -2.27
N ILE A 401 7.39 -3.82 -1.90
CA ILE A 401 8.59 -3.02 -2.23
C ILE A 401 8.90 -3.12 -3.72
N MET A 402 8.87 -4.32 -4.31
CA MET A 402 9.09 -4.48 -5.76
C MET A 402 8.00 -3.81 -6.58
N GLY A 403 6.73 -3.88 -6.16
CA GLY A 403 5.63 -3.17 -6.83
C GLY A 403 5.86 -1.66 -6.83
N LEU A 404 6.27 -1.08 -5.70
CA LEU A 404 6.59 0.36 -5.58
C LEU A 404 7.80 0.75 -6.44
N LEU A 405 8.89 -0.01 -6.40
CA LEU A 405 10.10 0.31 -7.16
C LEU A 405 9.93 0.07 -8.66
N ALA A 406 9.10 -0.89 -9.06
CA ALA A 406 8.72 -1.08 -10.47
C ALA A 406 7.81 0.03 -10.97
N PHE A 407 6.86 0.51 -10.16
CA PHE A 407 6.03 1.67 -10.47
C PHE A 407 6.87 2.96 -10.65
N LEU A 408 7.88 3.14 -9.80
CA LEU A 408 8.82 4.27 -9.88
C LEU A 408 9.98 4.06 -10.88
N ASN A 409 10.04 2.90 -11.56
CA ASN A 409 11.09 2.49 -12.50
C ASN A 409 12.53 2.61 -11.96
N VAL A 410 12.74 2.22 -10.70
CA VAL A 410 14.03 2.27 -9.97
C VAL A 410 14.35 0.95 -9.25
N GLN A 411 14.09 -0.19 -9.90
CA GLN A 411 14.28 -1.52 -9.27
C GLN A 411 15.75 -1.79 -8.87
N PHE A 412 16.72 -1.11 -9.49
CA PHE A 412 18.13 -1.19 -9.09
C PHE A 412 18.39 -0.73 -7.64
N LEU A 413 17.48 0.08 -7.06
CA LEU A 413 17.54 0.48 -5.65
C LEU A 413 17.04 -0.60 -4.69
N PHE A 414 16.47 -1.71 -5.19
CA PHE A 414 15.87 -2.76 -4.36
C PHE A 414 16.72 -3.23 -3.17
N PRO A 415 17.99 -3.65 -3.30
CA PRO A 415 18.75 -4.15 -2.14
C PRO A 415 18.92 -3.10 -1.05
N TYR A 416 19.08 -1.82 -1.41
CA TYR A 416 19.21 -0.71 -0.47
C TYR A 416 17.88 -0.39 0.22
N VAL A 417 16.80 -0.29 -0.56
CA VAL A 417 15.45 0.01 -0.04
C VAL A 417 14.93 -1.14 0.82
N TRP A 418 15.18 -2.39 0.43
CA TRP A 418 14.90 -3.59 1.19
C TRP A 418 15.60 -3.57 2.56
N LEU A 419 16.91 -3.34 2.57
CA LEU A 419 17.69 -3.29 3.80
C LEU A 419 17.25 -2.14 4.72
N ALA A 420 17.10 -0.93 4.16
CA ALA A 420 16.66 0.25 4.91
C ALA A 420 15.25 0.07 5.48
N TYR A 421 14.33 -0.53 4.70
CA TYR A 421 12.97 -0.85 5.14
C TYR A 421 12.96 -1.76 6.36
N PHE A 422 13.62 -2.93 6.28
CA PHE A 422 13.62 -3.88 7.39
C PHE A 422 14.29 -3.30 8.64
N ILE A 423 15.42 -2.59 8.50
CA ILE A 423 16.08 -1.94 9.63
C ILE A 423 15.16 -0.88 10.27
N ALA A 424 14.57 0.01 9.48
CA ALA A 424 13.71 1.08 10.00
C ALA A 424 12.45 0.53 10.70
N PHE A 425 11.75 -0.42 10.07
CA PHE A 425 10.52 -1.01 10.61
C PHE A 425 10.78 -1.86 11.87
N TRP A 426 11.87 -2.64 11.90
CA TRP A 426 12.26 -3.39 13.09
C TRP A 426 12.70 -2.48 14.23
N SER A 427 13.44 -1.39 13.96
CA SER A 427 13.86 -0.42 14.97
C SER A 427 12.69 0.37 15.56
N TRP A 428 11.70 0.73 14.74
CA TRP A 428 10.60 1.60 15.16
C TRP A 428 9.44 0.82 15.80
N ARG A 429 9.02 -0.29 15.17
CA ARG A 429 7.80 -1.03 15.53
C ARG A 429 8.05 -2.50 15.87
N ALA A 430 9.27 -3.00 15.70
CA ALA A 430 9.63 -4.43 15.84
C ALA A 430 8.74 -5.36 14.98
N THR A 431 8.22 -4.88 13.85
CA THR A 431 7.41 -5.63 12.88
C THR A 431 7.46 -4.92 11.52
N THR A 432 7.14 -5.63 10.44
CA THR A 432 7.01 -5.08 9.07
C THR A 432 5.55 -5.02 8.64
N ILE A 433 5.25 -4.54 7.43
CA ILE A 433 3.86 -4.46 6.92
C ILE A 433 3.29 -5.87 6.73
N GLY A 434 4.04 -6.79 6.11
CA GLY A 434 3.71 -8.21 6.03
C GLY A 434 3.65 -8.86 7.42
N GLY A 435 4.51 -8.42 8.35
CA GLY A 435 4.44 -8.78 9.76
C GLY A 435 3.11 -8.40 10.42
N VAL A 436 2.65 -7.16 10.24
CA VAL A 436 1.35 -6.67 10.73
C VAL A 436 0.19 -7.48 10.14
N VAL A 437 0.20 -7.75 8.82
CA VAL A 437 -0.84 -8.56 8.16
C VAL A 437 -0.93 -9.97 8.77
N LEU A 438 0.20 -10.58 9.12
CA LEU A 438 0.25 -11.94 9.69
C LEU A 438 0.33 -11.99 11.23
N ASN A 439 0.17 -10.86 11.91
CA ASN A 439 0.26 -10.68 13.37
C ASN A 439 1.60 -11.19 13.97
N LEU A 440 2.70 -10.92 13.26
CA LEU A 440 4.06 -11.27 13.66
C LEU A 440 4.75 -10.06 14.29
N ARG A 441 5.53 -10.31 15.34
CA ARG A 441 6.37 -9.33 16.02
C ARG A 441 7.73 -9.93 16.34
N ILE A 442 8.77 -9.11 16.31
CA ILE A 442 10.10 -9.46 16.78
C ILE A 442 10.23 -9.04 18.23
N GLU A 443 10.77 -9.94 19.04
CA GLU A 443 11.11 -9.68 20.43
C GLU A 443 12.58 -10.01 20.66
N ARG A 444 13.25 -9.21 21.50
CA ARG A 444 14.62 -9.48 21.93
C ARG A 444 14.56 -10.48 23.09
N LEU A 445 15.47 -11.45 23.14
CA LEU A 445 15.46 -12.48 24.19
C LEU A 445 15.57 -11.87 25.60
N ASP A 446 16.28 -10.74 25.72
CA ASP A 446 16.47 -9.97 26.95
C ASP A 446 15.24 -9.13 27.37
N GLY A 447 14.09 -9.27 26.71
CA GLY A 447 12.85 -8.51 26.97
C GLY A 447 12.90 -7.01 26.61
N ARG A 448 14.06 -6.48 26.22
CA ARG A 448 14.21 -5.09 25.75
C ARG A 448 13.59 -4.90 24.37
N ARG A 449 13.32 -3.63 24.01
CA ARG A 449 12.89 -3.27 22.65
C ARG A 449 13.99 -3.61 21.63
N VAL A 450 13.63 -3.67 20.35
CA VAL A 450 14.59 -3.88 19.25
C VAL A 450 15.18 -2.53 18.85
N ASP A 451 16.34 -2.20 19.37
CA ASP A 451 17.10 -1.00 18.99
C ASP A 451 17.81 -1.17 17.63
N PHE A 452 18.19 -0.03 17.02
CA PHE A 452 18.72 0.05 15.66
C PHE A 452 19.94 -0.84 15.41
N GLY A 453 20.85 -0.95 16.39
CA GLY A 453 22.01 -1.83 16.30
C GLY A 453 21.61 -3.31 16.15
N VAL A 454 20.63 -3.76 16.94
CA VAL A 454 20.09 -5.13 16.87
C VAL A 454 19.38 -5.36 15.53
N ALA A 455 18.57 -4.40 15.07
CA ALA A 455 17.89 -4.47 13.77
C ALA A 455 18.89 -4.55 12.60
N ALA A 456 19.96 -3.74 12.62
CA ALA A 456 21.01 -3.75 11.60
C ALA A 456 21.82 -5.04 11.61
N VAL A 457 22.25 -5.53 12.78
CA VAL A 457 22.95 -6.83 12.92
C VAL A 457 22.06 -7.96 12.40
N ARG A 458 20.78 -7.99 12.78
CA ARG A 458 19.79 -8.97 12.29
C ARG A 458 19.64 -8.91 10.76
N ALA A 459 19.57 -7.72 10.18
CA ALA A 459 19.39 -7.54 8.75
C ALA A 459 20.64 -7.99 7.94
N LEU A 460 21.84 -7.63 8.40
CA LEU A 460 23.10 -8.11 7.79
C LEU A 460 23.27 -9.63 7.97
N ALA A 461 22.97 -10.17 9.16
CA ALA A 461 22.97 -11.61 9.42
C ALA A 461 21.96 -12.38 8.55
N SER A 462 20.90 -11.73 8.10
CA SER A 462 19.91 -12.34 7.19
C SER A 462 20.48 -12.60 5.79
N ILE A 463 21.48 -11.83 5.35
CA ILE A 463 22.22 -12.07 4.10
C ILE A 463 23.00 -13.38 4.21
N PHE A 464 23.73 -13.60 5.31
CA PHE A 464 24.41 -14.87 5.59
C PHE A 464 23.44 -16.05 5.72
N SER A 465 22.21 -15.80 6.19
CA SER A 465 21.15 -16.83 6.21
C SER A 465 20.61 -17.18 4.82
N LEU A 466 20.78 -16.28 3.84
CA LEU A 466 20.32 -16.43 2.45
C LEU A 466 21.36 -17.16 1.59
N LEU A 467 22.66 -16.88 1.78
CA LEU A 467 23.76 -17.49 1.02
C LEU A 467 23.68 -19.03 0.84
N PRO A 468 23.39 -19.85 1.87
CA PRO A 468 23.21 -21.29 1.72
C PRO A 468 21.80 -21.63 1.19
N ALA A 469 21.40 -21.05 0.05
CA ALA A 469 20.08 -21.20 -0.56
C ALA A 469 18.88 -21.00 0.40
N GLY A 470 19.01 -20.06 1.36
CA GLY A 470 17.98 -19.77 2.36
C GLY A 470 17.89 -20.75 3.54
N LEU A 471 18.80 -21.73 3.66
CA LEU A 471 18.78 -22.73 4.74
C LEU A 471 18.76 -22.10 6.14
N GLY A 472 19.44 -20.96 6.34
CA GLY A 472 19.44 -20.24 7.62
C GLY A 472 18.09 -19.61 8.00
N PHE A 473 17.19 -19.40 7.03
CA PHE A 473 15.78 -19.04 7.29
C PHE A 473 14.95 -20.30 7.58
N MET A 474 15.13 -21.36 6.78
CA MET A 474 14.41 -22.63 6.94
C MET A 474 14.67 -23.28 8.31
N TRP A 475 15.84 -23.03 8.91
CA TRP A 475 16.25 -23.50 10.24
C TRP A 475 15.19 -23.28 11.32
N ALA A 476 14.42 -22.20 11.26
CA ALA A 476 13.31 -21.91 12.18
C ALA A 476 12.18 -22.97 12.18
N SER A 477 12.19 -23.94 11.25
CA SER A 477 11.27 -25.09 11.21
C SER A 477 11.71 -26.25 12.11
N TRP A 478 13.02 -26.41 12.30
CA TRP A 478 13.63 -27.53 13.04
C TRP A 478 14.17 -27.10 14.41
N ASP A 479 14.52 -25.82 14.56
CA ASP A 479 14.98 -25.24 15.82
C ASP A 479 13.88 -25.30 16.90
N GLY A 480 14.18 -25.89 18.06
CA GLY A 480 13.21 -25.99 19.17
C GLY A 480 12.73 -24.62 19.67
N GLU A 481 13.63 -23.63 19.66
CA GLU A 481 13.36 -22.24 20.00
C GLU A 481 12.73 -21.44 18.83
N ARG A 482 12.54 -22.08 17.68
CA ARG A 482 12.01 -21.56 16.40
C ARG A 482 12.75 -20.35 15.84
N GLN A 483 14.06 -20.26 16.08
CA GLN A 483 14.91 -19.19 15.58
C GLN A 483 15.58 -19.56 14.25
N SER A 484 15.72 -18.58 13.37
CA SER A 484 16.65 -18.60 12.23
C SER A 484 18.10 -18.31 12.69
N TRP A 485 19.09 -18.48 11.81
CA TRP A 485 20.48 -18.15 12.15
C TRP A 485 20.67 -16.66 12.46
N HIS A 486 20.03 -15.77 11.69
CA HIS A 486 20.05 -14.33 11.96
C HIS A 486 19.30 -13.93 13.24
N ASP A 487 18.25 -14.66 13.63
CA ASP A 487 17.58 -14.47 14.93
C ASP A 487 18.56 -14.76 16.07
N LYS A 488 19.30 -15.88 16.00
CA LYS A 488 20.30 -16.27 16.99
C LYS A 488 21.46 -15.26 17.09
N ILE A 489 22.01 -14.85 15.94
CA ILE A 489 23.10 -13.85 15.88
C ILE A 489 22.66 -12.51 16.50
N ALA A 490 21.41 -12.10 16.30
CA ALA A 490 20.89 -10.83 16.83
C ALA A 490 20.29 -10.94 18.25
N GLY A 491 20.22 -12.12 18.86
CA GLY A 491 19.55 -12.31 20.16
C GLY A 491 18.05 -11.99 20.10
N THR A 492 17.37 -12.37 19.02
CA THR A 492 15.95 -12.08 18.78
C THR A 492 15.14 -13.35 18.48
N THR A 493 13.82 -13.24 18.52
CA THR A 493 12.87 -14.28 18.09
C THR A 493 11.66 -13.64 17.43
N VAL A 494 10.91 -14.40 16.63
CA VAL A 494 9.65 -13.95 16.03
C VAL A 494 8.48 -14.67 16.67
N VAL A 495 7.57 -13.89 17.23
CA VAL A 495 6.38 -14.36 17.93
C VAL A 495 5.12 -13.97 17.16
N ARG A 496 4.05 -14.75 17.34
CA ARG A 496 2.71 -14.41 16.87
C ARG A 496 1.91 -13.89 18.05
N LEU A 497 1.39 -12.67 17.92
CA LEU A 497 0.48 -12.10 18.92
C LEU A 497 -0.92 -12.71 18.79
N PRO A 498 -1.69 -12.78 19.89
CA PRO A 498 -3.10 -13.14 19.85
C PRO A 498 -3.89 -12.24 18.89
N ARG A 499 -4.76 -12.86 18.08
CA ARG A 499 -5.63 -12.13 17.13
C ARG A 499 -6.57 -11.21 17.91
N GLY A 500 -6.35 -9.90 17.83
CA GLY A 500 -7.16 -8.89 18.52
C GLY A 500 -6.34 -7.82 19.24
N GLN A 501 -5.07 -8.10 19.60
CA GLN A 501 -4.18 -7.07 20.13
C GLN A 501 -3.73 -6.12 18.99
N PRO A 502 -3.89 -4.79 19.14
CA PRO A 502 -3.37 -3.84 18.17
C PRO A 502 -1.83 -3.84 18.19
N LEU A 503 -1.24 -4.03 17.01
CA LEU A 503 0.21 -3.90 16.77
C LEU A 503 0.70 -2.45 16.64
N ILE A 504 -0.24 -1.48 16.61
CA ILE A 504 0.00 -0.10 16.18
C ILE A 504 -0.61 0.89 17.16
#